data_AF-A0A1Q8LIK6-F1
#
_entry.id   AF-A0A1Q8LIK6-F1
#
_cell.length_a   1.000
_cell.length_b   1.000
_cell.length_c   1.000
_cell.angle_alpha   90.00
_cell.angle_beta   90.00
_cell.angle_gamma   90.00
#
_symmetry.space_group_name_H-M   'P 1'
#
loop_
_entity.id
_entity.type
_entity.pdbx_description
1 polymer ?
#
loop_
_entity_poly.entity_id
_entity_poly.type
_entity_poly.pdbx_seq_one_letter_code
_entity_poly.pdbx_strand_id
1 'polypeptide(L)'
;MSLRSDVADWLGDFAAEVSEEQGEQLERAFDEIEARWPDQDQADDRTEAASAATQIILGDDTLEAIAGQWHEARRVERARMAALTGALLASSGSERELSERTRVARMTVRKALGR
;
A
#
# COMPACT_ATOMS: atom_id res chain seq x y z
N MET A 1 19.70 23.28 -12.08
CA MET A 1 19.39 22.73 -10.74
C MET A 1 20.12 21.40 -10.57
N SER A 2 20.49 21.03 -9.34
CA SER A 2 20.94 19.66 -9.00
C SER A 2 19.89 19.07 -8.08
N LEU A 3 19.36 17.88 -8.41
CA LEU A 3 18.42 17.16 -7.56
C LEU A 3 19.10 16.75 -6.24
N ARG A 4 18.30 16.64 -5.18
CA ARG A 4 18.67 15.99 -3.92
C ARG A 4 19.18 14.57 -4.22
N SER A 5 20.26 14.15 -3.55
CA SER A 5 21.00 12.93 -3.92
C SER A 5 20.16 11.66 -3.88
N ASP A 6 19.32 11.52 -2.88
CA ASP A 6 18.41 10.39 -2.70
C ASP A 6 17.29 10.36 -3.76
N VAL A 7 16.78 11.53 -4.18
CA VAL A 7 15.82 11.63 -5.29
C VAL A 7 16.51 11.27 -6.60
N ALA A 8 17.74 11.73 -6.82
CA ALA A 8 18.54 11.34 -7.98
C ALA A 8 18.86 9.83 -7.98
N ASP A 9 19.23 9.27 -6.82
CA ASP A 9 19.50 7.84 -6.65
C ASP A 9 18.26 6.99 -6.92
N TRP A 10 17.09 7.45 -6.49
CA TRP A 10 15.80 6.81 -6.75
C TRP A 10 15.46 6.77 -8.25
N LEU A 11 15.65 7.89 -8.95
CA LEU A 11 15.38 8.01 -10.39
C LEU A 11 16.43 7.30 -11.25
N GLY A 12 17.64 7.09 -10.72
CA GLY A 12 18.76 6.51 -11.45
C GLY A 12 19.09 7.34 -12.70
N ASP A 13 19.29 6.66 -13.83
CA ASP A 13 19.65 7.30 -15.10
C ASP A 13 18.60 8.33 -15.57
N PHE A 14 17.33 8.17 -15.17
CA PHE A 14 16.25 9.07 -15.55
C PHE A 14 16.34 10.45 -14.87
N ALA A 15 17.16 10.58 -13.82
CA ALA A 15 17.38 11.86 -13.13
C ALA A 15 17.82 13.00 -14.08
N ALA A 16 18.51 12.67 -15.17
CA ALA A 16 18.97 13.65 -16.17
C ALA A 16 17.84 14.15 -17.10
N GLU A 17 16.70 13.47 -17.13
CA GLU A 17 15.56 13.78 -18.01
C GLU A 17 14.45 14.57 -17.29
N VAL A 18 14.53 14.67 -15.96
CA VAL A 18 13.55 15.35 -15.13
C VAL A 18 13.67 16.87 -15.28
N SER A 19 12.55 17.53 -15.54
CA SER A 19 12.49 18.99 -15.57
C SER A 19 12.68 19.61 -14.18
N GLU A 20 13.09 20.88 -14.12
CA GLU A 20 13.26 21.61 -12.85
C GLU A 20 11.98 21.61 -12.00
N GLU A 21 10.81 21.84 -12.62
CA GLU A 21 9.52 21.81 -11.92
C GLU A 21 9.20 20.42 -11.36
N GLN A 22 9.41 19.35 -12.14
CA GLN A 22 9.21 17.99 -11.67
C GLN A 22 10.19 17.63 -10.55
N GLY A 23 11.43 18.08 -10.63
CA GLY A 23 12.44 17.91 -9.59
C GLY A 23 12.00 18.52 -8.26
N GLU A 24 11.55 19.78 -8.28
CA GLU A 24 11.03 20.44 -7.07
C GLU A 24 9.77 19.75 -6.50
N GLN A 25 8.90 19.23 -7.37
CA GLN A 25 7.73 18.47 -6.95
C GLN A 25 8.11 17.13 -6.29
N LEU A 26 9.09 16.42 -6.85
CA LEU A 26 9.59 15.16 -6.31
C LEU A 26 10.26 15.36 -4.95
N GLU A 27 11.17 16.34 -4.82
CA GLU A 27 11.84 16.63 -3.55
C GLU A 27 10.83 16.94 -2.43
N ARG A 28 9.82 17.78 -2.73
CA ARG A 28 8.75 18.09 -1.79
C ARG A 28 7.93 16.85 -1.41
N ALA A 29 7.55 16.03 -2.39
CA ALA A 29 6.78 14.83 -2.13
C ALA A 29 7.57 13.83 -1.27
N PHE A 30 8.87 13.66 -1.53
CA PHE A 30 9.74 12.78 -0.74
C PHE A 30 9.87 13.26 0.70
N ASP A 31 10.05 14.56 0.92
CA ASP A 31 10.04 15.16 2.27
C ASP A 31 8.75 14.86 3.04
N GLU A 32 7.59 15.04 2.39
CA GLU A 32 6.29 14.78 3.00
C GLU A 32 6.07 13.29 3.29
N ILE A 33 6.52 12.41 2.39
CA ILE A 33 6.43 10.96 2.52
C ILE A 33 7.34 10.46 3.66
N GLU A 34 8.58 10.93 3.73
CA GLU A 34 9.50 10.58 4.82
C GLU A 34 8.95 11.03 6.18
N ALA A 35 8.39 12.24 6.25
CA ALA A 35 7.76 12.75 7.46
C ALA A 35 6.51 11.94 7.87
N ARG A 36 5.78 11.40 6.89
CA ARG A 36 4.54 10.62 7.12
C ARG A 36 4.81 9.21 7.64
N TRP A 37 5.94 8.60 7.29
CA TRP A 37 6.34 7.25 7.67
C TRP A 37 7.79 7.24 8.18
N PRO A 38 8.07 7.78 9.38
CA PRO A 38 9.44 7.99 9.83
C PRO A 38 10.16 6.69 10.22
N ASP A 39 9.44 5.67 10.68
CA ASP A 39 10.06 4.48 11.27
C ASP A 39 10.49 3.44 10.21
N GLN A 40 11.38 2.54 10.62
CA GLN A 40 11.97 1.53 9.72
C GLN A 40 10.97 0.43 9.32
N ASP A 41 10.02 0.09 10.19
CA ASP A 41 8.97 -0.90 9.91
C ASP A 41 7.92 -0.41 8.91
N GLN A 42 7.96 0.87 8.56
CA GLN A 42 7.12 1.50 7.53
C GLN A 42 7.88 1.72 6.21
N ALA A 43 9.05 1.10 6.02
CA ALA A 43 9.86 1.28 4.80
C ALA A 43 9.13 0.86 3.52
N ASP A 44 8.34 -0.21 3.57
CA ASP A 44 7.55 -0.67 2.43
C ASP A 44 6.47 0.36 2.05
N ASP A 45 5.72 0.87 3.03
CA ASP A 45 4.70 1.91 2.81
C ASP A 45 5.31 3.18 2.20
N ARG A 46 6.46 3.61 2.71
CA ARG A 46 7.21 4.77 2.21
C ARG A 46 7.65 4.57 0.76
N THR A 47 8.13 3.36 0.43
CA THR A 47 8.59 2.99 -0.91
C THR A 47 7.44 3.01 -1.91
N GLU A 48 6.30 2.41 -1.58
CA GLU A 48 5.10 2.42 -2.42
C GLU A 48 4.55 3.84 -2.63
N ALA A 49 4.55 4.67 -1.58
CA ALA A 49 4.15 6.07 -1.67
C ALA A 49 5.08 6.87 -2.60
N ALA A 50 6.41 6.71 -2.47
CA ALA A 50 7.39 7.37 -3.33
C ALA A 50 7.25 6.94 -4.80
N SER A 51 6.99 5.65 -5.04
CA SER A 51 6.71 5.13 -6.37
C SER A 51 5.47 5.77 -6.99
N ALA A 52 4.35 5.80 -6.27
CA ALA A 52 3.12 6.41 -6.78
C ALA A 52 3.29 7.93 -7.02
N ALA A 53 3.95 8.66 -6.12
CA ALA A 53 4.23 10.08 -6.30
C ALA A 53 5.09 10.32 -7.56
N THR A 54 6.12 9.50 -7.76
CA THR A 54 6.99 9.55 -8.95
C THR A 54 6.18 9.34 -10.23
N GLN A 55 5.34 8.31 -10.29
CA GLN A 55 4.50 8.02 -11.47
C GLN A 55 3.58 9.20 -11.83
N ILE A 56 2.97 9.85 -10.82
CA ILE A 56 2.09 11.00 -11.06
C ILE A 56 2.87 12.23 -11.55
N ILE A 57 3.99 12.55 -10.90
CA ILE A 57 4.78 13.76 -11.21
C ILE A 57 5.47 13.64 -12.57
N LEU A 58 5.94 12.44 -12.92
CA LEU A 58 6.57 12.18 -14.23
C LEU A 58 5.55 11.97 -15.35
N GLY A 59 4.27 11.77 -15.01
CA GLY A 59 3.19 11.58 -15.97
C GLY A 59 3.07 10.15 -16.51
N ASP A 60 3.67 9.17 -15.83
CA ASP A 60 3.55 7.75 -16.15
C ASP A 60 2.18 7.17 -15.77
N ASP A 61 1.51 7.78 -14.79
CA ASP A 61 0.14 7.41 -14.40
C ASP A 61 -0.69 8.63 -13.97
N THR A 62 -1.96 8.39 -13.64
CA THR A 62 -2.93 9.40 -13.21
C THR A 62 -3.47 9.08 -11.82
N LEU A 63 -3.90 10.12 -11.10
CA LEU A 63 -4.49 9.96 -9.77
C LEU A 63 -5.74 9.07 -9.81
N GLU A 64 -6.54 9.19 -10.87
CA GLU A 64 -7.75 8.41 -11.10
C GLU A 64 -7.44 6.92 -11.29
N ALA A 65 -6.35 6.58 -11.99
CA ALA A 65 -5.92 5.21 -12.17
C ALA A 65 -5.44 4.60 -10.84
N ILE A 66 -4.59 5.31 -10.09
CA ILE A 66 -4.14 4.88 -8.75
C ILE A 66 -5.35 4.69 -7.81
N ALA A 67 -6.31 5.61 -7.81
CA ALA A 67 -7.55 5.47 -7.06
C ALA A 67 -8.38 4.25 -7.51
N GLY A 68 -8.43 3.98 -8.82
CA GLY A 68 -9.04 2.79 -9.39
C GLY A 68 -8.41 1.49 -8.88
N GLN A 69 -7.08 1.42 -8.82
CA GLN A 69 -6.34 0.28 -8.27
C GLN A 69 -6.69 0.06 -6.79
N TRP A 70 -6.76 1.13 -5.99
CA TRP A 70 -7.17 1.05 -4.60
C TRP A 70 -8.61 0.52 -4.44
N HIS A 71 -9.54 1.04 -5.23
CA HIS A 71 -10.93 0.56 -5.22
C HIS A 71 -11.05 -0.92 -5.59
N GLU A 72 -10.26 -1.37 -6.56
CA GLU A 72 -10.24 -2.76 -6.97
C GLU A 72 -9.67 -3.67 -5.88
N ALA A 73 -8.52 -3.30 -5.31
CA ALA A 73 -7.93 -4.02 -4.17
C ALA A 73 -8.93 -4.14 -3.01
N ARG A 74 -9.63 -3.03 -2.69
CA ARG A 74 -10.65 -3.00 -1.64
C ARG A 74 -11.87 -3.87 -1.98
N ARG A 75 -12.24 -3.99 -3.25
CA ARG A 75 -13.31 -4.88 -3.71
C ARG A 75 -12.91 -6.34 -3.54
N VAL A 76 -11.70 -6.70 -3.96
CA VAL A 76 -11.14 -8.05 -3.81
C VAL A 76 -11.05 -8.44 -2.34
N GLU A 77 -10.50 -7.59 -1.48
CA GLU A 77 -10.40 -7.83 -0.04
C GLU A 77 -11.77 -8.13 0.58
N ARG A 78 -12.79 -7.31 0.28
CA ARG A 78 -14.16 -7.53 0.76
C ARG A 78 -14.73 -8.87 0.29
N ALA A 79 -14.52 -9.23 -0.98
CA ALA A 79 -14.96 -10.51 -1.52
C ALA A 79 -14.26 -11.70 -0.82
N ARG A 80 -12.94 -11.59 -0.56
CA ARG A 80 -12.18 -12.62 0.16
C ARG A 80 -12.62 -12.75 1.62
N MET A 81 -12.92 -11.65 2.29
CA MET A 81 -13.48 -11.66 3.65
C MET A 81 -14.87 -12.33 3.71
N ALA A 82 -15.73 -12.08 2.73
CA ALA A 82 -17.02 -12.78 2.62
C ALA A 82 -16.83 -14.28 2.40
N ALA A 83 -15.92 -14.67 1.51
CA ALA A 83 -15.59 -16.08 1.27
C ALA A 83 -15.03 -16.76 2.53
N LEU A 84 -14.12 -16.10 3.25
CA LEU A 84 -13.58 -16.58 4.53
C LEU A 84 -14.69 -16.78 5.57
N THR A 85 -15.64 -15.84 5.65
CA THR A 85 -16.80 -15.94 6.55
C THR A 85 -17.63 -17.19 6.23
N GLY A 86 -17.94 -17.43 4.96
CA GLY A 86 -18.67 -18.64 4.53
C GLY A 86 -17.90 -19.92 4.85
N ALA A 87 -16.58 -19.95 4.64
CA ALA A 87 -15.74 -21.09 4.97
C ALA A 87 -15.70 -21.38 6.47
N LEU A 88 -15.63 -20.35 7.32
CA LEU A 88 -15.65 -20.50 8.78
C LEU A 88 -17.00 -21.02 9.28
N LEU A 89 -18.12 -20.53 8.74
CA LEU A 89 -19.47 -21.01 9.07
C LEU A 89 -19.69 -22.48 8.68
N ALA A 90 -19.10 -22.92 7.57
CA ALA A 90 -19.18 -24.30 7.11
C ALA A 90 -18.21 -25.25 7.84
N SER A 91 -17.28 -24.72 8.64
CA SER A 91 -16.24 -25.50 9.31
C SER A 91 -16.68 -25.94 10.71
N SER A 92 -16.29 -27.15 11.11
CA SER A 92 -16.46 -27.64 12.47
C SER A 92 -15.24 -27.31 13.35
N GLY A 93 -15.48 -27.20 14.66
CA GLY A 93 -14.45 -26.95 15.67
C GLY A 93 -14.75 -25.73 16.54
N SER A 94 -13.96 -25.57 17.58
CA SER A 94 -13.97 -24.41 18.46
C SER A 94 -13.33 -23.18 17.78
N GLU A 95 -13.65 -21.97 18.27
CA GLU A 95 -13.01 -20.72 17.81
C GLU A 95 -11.48 -20.79 17.86
N ARG A 96 -10.94 -21.44 18.91
CA ARG A 96 -9.50 -21.61 19.11
C ARG A 96 -8.88 -22.46 18.01
N GLU A 97 -9.45 -23.63 17.74
CA GLU A 97 -8.96 -24.55 16.72
C GLU A 97 -9.02 -23.94 15.32
N LEU A 98 -10.11 -23.21 15.01
CA LEU A 98 -10.26 -22.52 13.73
C LEU A 98 -9.21 -21.39 13.57
N SER A 99 -8.98 -20.60 14.63
CA SER A 99 -7.97 -19.54 14.63
C SER A 99 -6.56 -20.11 14.47
N GLU A 100 -6.20 -21.17 15.20
CA GLU A 100 -4.88 -21.81 15.13
C GLU A 100 -4.61 -22.40 13.74
N ARG A 101 -5.59 -23.08 13.14
CA ARG A 101 -5.45 -23.71 11.82
C ARG A 101 -5.34 -22.71 10.67
N THR A 102 -6.05 -21.60 10.76
CA THR A 102 -6.15 -20.61 9.66
C THR A 102 -5.21 -19.42 9.84
N ARG A 103 -4.62 -19.25 11.04
CA ARG A 103 -3.90 -18.05 11.48
C ARG A 103 -4.72 -16.76 11.39
N VAL A 104 -6.05 -16.89 11.27
CA VAL A 104 -6.97 -15.76 11.38
C VAL A 104 -7.13 -15.41 12.85
N ALA A 105 -7.12 -14.11 13.15
CA ALA A 105 -7.32 -13.63 14.51
C ALA A 105 -8.63 -14.18 15.10
N ARG A 106 -8.58 -14.62 16.36
CA ARG A 106 -9.73 -15.25 17.03
C ARG A 106 -10.98 -14.36 17.05
N MET A 107 -10.82 -13.05 17.17
CA MET A 107 -11.92 -12.10 17.10
C MET A 107 -12.62 -12.08 15.74
N THR A 108 -11.87 -12.25 14.65
CA THR A 108 -12.42 -12.37 13.30
C THR A 108 -13.24 -13.65 13.16
N VAL A 109 -12.74 -14.77 13.70
CA VAL A 109 -13.48 -16.05 13.73
C VAL A 109 -14.79 -15.89 14.51
N ARG A 110 -14.72 -15.31 15.71
CA ARG A 110 -15.89 -15.05 16.55
C ARG A 110 -16.95 -14.23 15.81
N LYS A 111 -16.55 -13.11 15.20
CA LYS A 111 -17.46 -12.24 14.44
C LYS A 111 -18.11 -12.99 13.26
N ALA A 112 -17.34 -13.83 12.56
CA ALA A 112 -17.87 -14.63 11.45
C ALA A 112 -18.92 -15.65 11.91
N LEU A 113 -18.78 -16.21 13.12
CA LEU A 113 -19.73 -17.15 13.72
C LEU A 113 -20.93 -16.48 14.41
N GLY A 114 -21.00 -15.14 14.42
CA GLY A 114 -22.10 -14.38 15.02
C GLY A 114 -22.10 -14.37 16.55
N ARG A 115 -20.92 -14.42 17.19
CA ARG A 115 -20.74 -14.46 18.65
C ARG A 115 -19.91 -13.28 19.17
#